data_AF-A0A3E0KTZ5-F1
#
_entry.id   AF-A0A3E0KTZ5-F1
#
_cell.length_a   1.000
_cell.length_b   1.000
_cell.length_c   1.000
_cell.angle_alpha   90.00
_cell.angle_beta   90.00
_cell.angle_gamma   90.00
#
_symmetry.space_group_name_H-M   'P 1'
#
loop_
_entity.id
_entity.type
_entity.pdbx_description
1 polymer ?
#
loop_
_entity_poly.entity_id
_entity_poly.type
_entity_poly.pdbx_seq_one_letter_code
_entity_poly.pdbx_strand_id
1 'polypeptide(L)'
;MLARRIDEPFASPDFLFEIKWDGYRCLAFVDGGVYLQSRGGLDMSPWFPAVAEAVRRLGRRPAIVDGEVVAWREGRPDFGALQRRARLRRPEAVRRAAGA
;
A
#
# COMPACT_ATOMS: atom_id res chain seq x y z
N MET A 1 -2.84 -13.12 -7.67
CA MET A 1 -3.74 -13.72 -6.64
C MET A 1 -4.93 -12.79 -6.39
N LEU A 2 -6.17 -13.30 -6.32
CA LEU A 2 -7.38 -12.53 -5.97
C LEU A 2 -8.22 -13.34 -4.97
N ALA A 3 -9.00 -12.64 -4.14
CA ALA A 3 -9.90 -13.28 -3.18
C ALA A 3 -11.24 -13.66 -3.84
N ARG A 4 -11.85 -14.75 -3.35
CA ARG A 4 -13.24 -15.11 -3.64
C ARG A 4 -14.14 -14.49 -2.57
N ARG A 5 -15.26 -13.91 -2.98
CA ARG A 5 -16.31 -13.47 -2.04
C ARG A 5 -17.05 -14.69 -1.49
N ILE A 6 -17.29 -14.70 -0.20
CA ILE A 6 -18.18 -15.64 0.49
C ILE A 6 -19.34 -14.86 1.08
N ASP A 7 -20.44 -15.55 1.38
CA ASP A 7 -21.67 -14.90 1.83
C ASP A 7 -21.70 -14.67 3.34
N GLU A 8 -21.07 -15.57 4.12
CA GLU A 8 -21.12 -15.52 5.58
C GLU A 8 -19.71 -15.64 6.20
N PRO A 9 -19.43 -14.92 7.31
CA PRO A 9 -18.23 -15.13 8.10
C PRO A 9 -18.17 -16.56 8.66
N PHE A 10 -16.95 -17.11 8.78
CA PHE A 10 -16.73 -18.44 9.34
C PHE A 10 -15.51 -18.44 10.26
N ALA A 11 -15.44 -19.43 11.14
CA ALA A 11 -14.26 -19.73 11.93
C ALA A 11 -13.73 -21.11 11.53
N SER A 12 -12.43 -21.21 11.27
CA SER A 12 -11.79 -22.48 10.96
C SER A 12 -10.31 -22.44 11.37
N PRO A 13 -9.75 -23.52 11.96
CA PRO A 13 -8.33 -23.61 12.25
C PRO A 13 -7.45 -23.70 10.99
N ASP A 14 -8.05 -24.01 9.83
CA ASP A 14 -7.32 -24.15 8.57
C ASP A 14 -7.03 -22.78 7.89
N PHE A 15 -7.55 -21.68 8.45
CA PHE A 15 -7.49 -20.35 7.85
C PHE A 15 -6.84 -19.34 8.79
N LEU A 16 -6.00 -18.48 8.20
CA LEU A 16 -5.58 -17.23 8.81
C LEU A 16 -6.53 -16.11 8.35
N PHE A 17 -6.93 -15.25 9.29
CA PHE A 17 -7.84 -14.14 9.03
C PHE A 17 -7.08 -12.82 9.15
N GLU A 18 -7.12 -12.01 8.10
CA GLU A 18 -6.55 -10.66 8.07
C GLU A 18 -7.67 -9.63 7.86
N ILE A 19 -7.45 -8.41 8.38
CA ILE A 19 -8.38 -7.31 8.13
C ILE A 19 -8.35 -6.97 6.64
N LYS A 20 -9.53 -6.96 6.02
CA LYS A 20 -9.67 -6.42 4.66
C LYS A 20 -9.63 -4.89 4.73
N TRP A 21 -8.47 -4.33 4.40
CA TRP A 21 -8.31 -2.89 4.26
C TRP A 21 -8.94 -2.35 2.98
N ASP A 22 -9.43 -1.11 3.02
CA ASP A 22 -9.85 -0.36 1.83
C ASP A 22 -8.74 0.62 1.44
N GLY A 23 -7.88 0.19 0.51
CA GLY A 23 -6.71 0.95 0.08
C GLY A 23 -6.34 0.69 -1.37
N TYR A 24 -5.06 0.88 -1.67
CA TYR A 24 -4.47 0.49 -2.95
C TYR A 24 -3.53 -0.69 -2.75
N ARG A 25 -3.88 -1.85 -3.31
CA ARG A 25 -2.97 -2.98 -3.39
C ARG A 25 -1.67 -2.60 -4.09
N CYS A 26 -0.57 -2.97 -3.44
CA CYS A 26 0.78 -2.65 -3.83
C CYS A 26 1.66 -3.90 -3.71
N LEU A 27 2.34 -4.24 -4.80
CA LEU A 27 3.51 -5.11 -4.76
C LEU A 27 4.76 -4.24 -4.61
N ALA A 28 5.50 -4.42 -3.53
CA ALA A 28 6.74 -3.71 -3.28
C ALA A 28 7.93 -4.64 -3.60
N PHE A 29 8.66 -4.31 -4.66
CA PHE A 29 9.88 -4.99 -5.06
C PHE A 29 11.06 -4.30 -4.39
N VAL A 30 11.85 -5.07 -3.63
CA VAL A 30 13.00 -4.58 -2.88
C VAL A 30 14.23 -5.30 -3.38
N ASP A 31 15.13 -4.58 -4.04
CA ASP A 31 16.43 -5.09 -4.49
C ASP A 31 17.34 -3.91 -4.87
N GLY A 32 18.33 -3.57 -4.03
CA GLY A 32 19.18 -2.38 -4.22
C GLY A 32 18.43 -1.03 -4.23
N GLY A 33 17.11 -1.04 -4.11
CA GLY A 33 16.16 0.05 -4.23
C GLY A 33 14.73 -0.47 -3.98
N VAL A 34 13.73 0.41 -4.14
CA VAL A 34 12.32 0.05 -3.95
C VAL A 34 11.50 0.49 -5.15
N TYR A 35 10.70 -0.43 -5.68
CA TYR A 35 9.70 -0.17 -6.72
C TYR A 35 8.33 -0.63 -6.22
N LEU A 36 7.37 0.29 -6.22
CA LEU A 36 5.99 0.05 -5.81
C LEU A 36 5.10 -0.11 -7.03
N GLN A 37 4.46 -1.26 -7.18
CA GLN A 37 3.59 -1.57 -8.31
C GLN A 37 2.13 -1.69 -7.86
N SER A 38 1.23 -0.95 -8.50
CA SER A 38 -0.21 -1.12 -8.30
C SER A 38 -0.72 -2.44 -8.85
N ARG A 39 -1.94 -2.83 -8.46
CA ARG A 39 -2.66 -3.95 -9.08
C ARG A 39 -2.71 -3.91 -10.61
N GLY A 40 -2.75 -2.72 -11.22
CA GLY A 40 -2.78 -2.54 -12.68
C GLY A 40 -1.39 -2.43 -13.34
N GLY A 41 -0.30 -2.66 -12.61
CA GLY A 41 1.07 -2.58 -13.13
C GLY A 41 1.70 -1.19 -13.14
N LEU A 42 0.98 -0.14 -12.70
CA LEU A 42 1.52 1.22 -12.66
C LEU A 42 2.53 1.42 -11.53
N ASP A 43 3.56 2.22 -11.78
CA ASP A 43 4.52 2.67 -10.77
C ASP A 43 3.88 3.67 -9.80
N MET A 44 3.77 3.25 -8.54
CA MET A 44 3.24 4.02 -7.42
C MET A 44 4.33 4.72 -6.60
N SER A 45 5.61 4.46 -6.87
CA SER A 45 6.74 5.01 -6.09
C SER A 45 6.73 6.55 -6.07
N PRO A 46 6.47 7.25 -7.20
CA PRO A 46 6.34 8.72 -7.19
C PRO A 46 5.10 9.21 -6.45
N TRP A 47 4.09 8.36 -6.29
CA TRP A 47 2.84 8.72 -5.64
C TRP A 47 3.02 8.61 -4.12
N PHE A 48 3.78 7.63 -3.64
CA PHE A 48 3.95 7.34 -2.22
C PHE A 48 5.43 7.20 -1.81
N PRO A 49 6.24 8.27 -1.93
CA PRO A 49 7.66 8.23 -1.60
C PRO A 49 7.93 7.84 -0.13
N ALA A 50 7.06 8.24 0.80
CA ALA A 50 7.18 7.85 2.21
C ALA A 50 6.99 6.34 2.43
N VAL A 51 6.10 5.70 1.64
CA VAL A 51 5.91 4.24 1.68
C VAL A 51 7.13 3.54 1.10
N ALA A 52 7.67 4.01 -0.03
CA ALA A 52 8.88 3.44 -0.62
C ALA A 52 10.07 3.51 0.36
N GLU A 53 10.23 4.64 1.05
CA GLU A 53 11.25 4.82 2.08
C GLU A 53 11.03 3.91 3.30
N ALA A 54 9.79 3.72 3.74
CA ALA A 54 9.48 2.80 4.83
C ALA A 54 9.78 1.35 4.45
N VAL A 55 9.38 0.92 3.25
CA VAL A 55 9.67 -0.42 2.72
C VAL A 55 11.17 -0.65 2.62
N ARG A 56 11.95 0.34 2.18
CA ARG A 56 13.41 0.26 2.07
C ARG A 56 14.07 -0.12 3.40
N ARG A 57 13.43 0.20 4.54
CA ARG A 57 13.94 -0.12 5.88
C ARG A 57 13.59 -1.53 6.35
N LEU A 58 12.66 -2.23 5.69
CA LEU A 58 12.19 -3.57 6.10
C LEU A 58 13.23 -4.67 5.89
N GLY A 59 14.25 -4.48 5.04
CA GLY A 59 15.29 -5.49 4.90
C GLY A 59 16.41 -5.15 3.92
N ARG A 60 17.55 -5.82 4.13
CA ARG A 60 18.76 -5.72 3.27
C ARG A 60 18.82 -6.80 2.18
N ARG A 61 17.83 -7.70 2.14
CA ARG A 61 17.78 -8.84 1.22
C ARG A 61 16.73 -8.61 0.13
N PRO A 62 16.96 -9.09 -1.11
CA PRO A 62 15.97 -9.02 -2.15
C PRO A 62 14.65 -9.68 -1.73
N ALA A 63 13.52 -9.01 -1.97
CA ALA A 63 12.19 -9.50 -1.61
C ALA A 63 11.09 -8.86 -2.46
N ILE A 64 9.93 -9.52 -2.52
CA ILE A 64 8.69 -8.94 -3.02
C ILE A 64 7.66 -9.04 -1.89
N VAL A 65 7.06 -7.90 -1.53
CA VAL A 65 6.04 -7.82 -0.48
C VAL A 65 4.70 -7.43 -1.11
N ASP A 66 3.66 -8.22 -0.85
CA ASP A 66 2.28 -7.88 -1.24
C ASP A 66 1.56 -7.27 -0.04
N GLY A 67 0.90 -6.14 -0.24
CA GLY A 67 0.20 -5.45 0.84
C GLY A 67 -0.70 -4.33 0.34
N GLU A 68 -1.31 -3.62 1.29
CA GLU A 68 -2.26 -2.56 1.02
C GLU A 68 -1.72 -1.21 1.50
N VAL A 69 -1.63 -0.23 0.60
CA VAL A 69 -1.35 1.16 0.99
C VAL A 69 -2.65 1.78 1.50
N VAL A 70 -2.65 2.18 2.76
CA VAL A 70 -3.79 2.81 3.44
C VAL A 70 -3.44 4.22 3.90
N ALA A 71 -4.42 5.11 3.92
CA ALA A 71 -4.29 6.39 4.60
C ALA A 71 -5.03 6.32 5.94
N TRP A 72 -4.43 6.89 6.98
CA TRP A 72 -4.95 6.85 8.34
C TRP A 72 -5.24 8.27 8.82
N ARG A 73 -6.40 8.48 9.46
CA ARG A 73 -6.76 9.75 10.07
C ARG A 73 -7.61 9.50 11.30
N GLU A 74 -7.28 10.12 12.43
CA GLU A 74 -8.09 10.05 13.67
C GLU A 74 -8.45 8.61 14.09
N GLY A 75 -7.48 7.68 14.03
CA GLY A 75 -7.70 6.29 14.46
C GLY A 75 -8.45 5.40 13.48
N ARG A 76 -8.73 5.87 12.25
CA ARG A 76 -9.49 5.10 11.24
C ARG A 76 -8.89 5.22 9.84
N PRO A 77 -9.08 4.22 8.97
CA PRO A 77 -8.77 4.33 7.55
C PRO A 77 -9.57 5.45 6.88
N ASP A 78 -8.91 6.23 6.02
CA ASP A 78 -9.54 7.28 5.21
C ASP A 78 -9.21 7.09 3.73
N PHE A 79 -10.06 6.32 3.04
CA PHE A 79 -9.88 6.05 1.61
C PHE A 79 -9.95 7.31 0.75
N GLY A 80 -10.76 8.30 1.13
CA GLY A 80 -10.85 9.57 0.42
C GLY A 80 -9.54 10.36 0.46
N ALA A 81 -8.87 10.38 1.61
CA ALA A 81 -7.54 10.97 1.77
C ALA A 81 -6.50 10.26 0.90
N LEU A 82 -6.53 8.93 0.86
CA LEU A 82 -5.65 8.14 -0.01
C LEU A 82 -5.85 8.52 -1.49
N GLN A 83 -7.10 8.61 -1.96
CA GLN A 83 -7.40 9.01 -3.34
C GLN A 83 -6.91 10.42 -3.65
N ARG A 84 -7.12 11.39 -2.75
CA ARG A 84 -6.61 12.76 -2.91
C ARG A 84 -5.09 12.77 -3.01
N ARG A 85 -4.41 12.01 -2.15
CA ARG A 85 -2.95 11.88 -2.14
C ARG A 85 -2.42 11.27 -3.43
N ALA A 86 -3.07 10.21 -3.93
CA ALA A 86 -2.68 9.52 -5.16
C ALA A 86 -2.86 10.39 -6.41
N ARG A 87 -3.82 11.32 -6.42
CA ARG A 87 -4.04 12.26 -7.53
C ARG A 87 -2.96 13.35 -7.63
N LEU A 88 -2.15 13.55 -6.59
CA LEU A 88 -1.02 14.48 -6.66
C LEU A 88 0.04 13.92 -7.62
N ARG A 89 0.20 14.57 -8.77
CA ARG A 89 1.19 14.19 -9.79
C ARG A 89 2.42 15.07 -9.83
N ARG A 90 2.31 16.33 -9.40
CA ARG A 90 3.44 17.28 -9.40
C ARG A 90 4.41 16.94 -8.27
N PRO A 91 5.71 16.71 -8.54
CA PRO A 91 6.68 16.31 -7.52
C PRO A 91 6.73 17.22 -6.29
N GLU A 92 6.57 18.54 -6.48
CA GLU A 92 6.52 19.50 -5.37
C GLU A 92 5.30 19.31 -4.46
N ALA A 93 4.12 19.09 -5.04
CA ALA A 93 2.90 18.84 -4.28
C ALA A 93 2.99 17.52 -3.51
N VAL A 94 3.58 16.50 -4.14
CA VAL A 94 3.86 15.20 -3.52
C VAL A 94 4.82 15.34 -2.33
N ARG A 95 5.92 16.08 -2.49
CA ARG A 95 6.90 16.32 -1.41
C ARG A 95 6.27 17.08 -0.23
N ARG A 96 5.52 18.16 -0.50
CA ARG A 96 4.83 18.91 0.56
C ARG A 96 3.86 18.04 1.35
N ALA A 97 3.09 17.19 0.65
CA ALA A 97 2.15 16.28 1.29
C ALA A 97 2.80 15.06 1.98
N ALA A 98 4.13 14.88 1.87
CA ALA A 98 4.87 13.82 2.54
C ALA A 98 5.62 14.30 3.80
N GLY A 99 5.79 15.62 3.96
CA GLY A 99 6.47 16.23 5.11
C GLY A 99 5.56 16.95 6.10
N ALA A 100 4.24 16.89 5.89
CA ALA A 100 3.22 17.36 6.83
C ALA A 100 2.61 16.15 7.55
#